data_AF-A0A2J8RXG8-F1
#
_entry.id   AF-A0A2J8RXG8-F1
#
_cell.length_a   1.000
_cell.length_b   1.000
_cell.length_c   1.000
_cell.angle_alpha   90.00
_cell.angle_beta   90.00
_cell.angle_gamma   90.00
#
_symmetry.space_group_name_H-M   'P 1'
#
loop_
_entity.id
_entity.type
_entity.pdbx_description
1 polymer ?
#
loop_
_entity_poly.entity_id
_entity_poly.type
_entity_poly.pdbx_seq_one_letter_code
_entity_poly.pdbx_strand_id
1 'polypeptide(L)'
;MDAALLLNVEGVKKTILHGGTGELPNFITGSRVIFHFRTMKCDEERTVIDDSRQVGQPMHIIIGNMFKLEVWEILLTSMRVHEVAEFWCDTIHTGVYPILSRSLRQMAQGKDPTEWHVHTCGLANMFAYHTLGYEDLDELQKEPQPLIFVIELLQLWGQVDAPSDYQRETWNLSNHEKMKAVPVLHGEGNRLFKLGRYEEASSKYQEAIICLRNLQT
;
A
#
# COMPACT_ATOMS: atom_id res chain seq x y z
N MET A 1 -4.14 24.11 25.34
CA MET A 1 -2.92 23.87 24.55
C MET A 1 -2.53 22.43 24.81
N ASP A 2 -2.87 21.50 23.90
CA ASP A 2 -2.37 20.11 23.91
C ASP A 2 -2.98 19.36 22.71
N ALA A 3 -2.52 19.66 21.49
CA ALA A 3 -3.15 19.08 20.29
C ALA A 3 -2.19 18.56 19.21
N ALA A 4 -0.88 18.51 19.42
CA ALA A 4 0.04 18.27 18.28
C ALA A 4 1.27 17.40 18.58
N LEU A 5 1.21 16.46 19.52
CA LEU A 5 2.34 15.57 19.84
C LEU A 5 2.00 14.07 19.78
N LEU A 6 0.91 13.70 19.11
CA LEU A 6 0.40 12.32 19.13
C LEU A 6 1.19 11.30 18.27
N LEU A 7 2.31 11.71 17.64
CA LEU A 7 3.15 10.80 16.85
C LEU A 7 4.63 10.81 17.23
N ASN A 8 5.15 11.83 17.92
CA ASN A 8 6.61 12.01 18.15
C ASN A 8 7.49 11.84 16.88
N VAL A 9 6.90 11.93 15.68
CA VAL A 9 7.61 11.85 14.41
C VAL A 9 7.90 13.26 13.94
N GLU A 10 9.18 13.56 13.76
CA GLU A 10 9.65 14.83 13.23
C GLU A 10 9.00 15.10 11.86
N GLY A 11 8.55 16.33 11.61
CA GLY A 11 7.96 16.71 10.33
C GLY A 11 6.56 16.14 10.06
N VAL A 12 5.86 15.60 11.07
CA VAL A 12 4.47 15.15 10.94
C VAL A 12 3.57 15.81 11.98
N LYS A 13 2.47 16.41 11.55
CA LYS A 13 1.45 17.01 12.42
C LYS A 13 0.09 16.39 12.14
N LYS A 14 -0.47 15.73 13.15
CA LYS A 14 -1.80 15.09 13.08
C LYS A 14 -2.86 15.99 13.71
N THR A 15 -3.98 16.15 13.02
CA THR A 15 -5.21 16.80 13.52
C THR A 15 -6.39 15.86 13.30
N ILE A 16 -7.08 15.47 14.37
CA ILE A 16 -8.28 14.62 14.26
C ILE A 16 -9.47 15.50 13.88
N LEU A 17 -10.09 15.21 12.73
CA LEU A 17 -11.28 15.91 12.23
C LEU A 17 -12.58 15.23 12.71
N HIS A 18 -12.56 13.89 12.78
CA HIS A 18 -13.63 13.08 13.33
C HIS A 18 -13.02 11.96 14.17
N GLY A 19 -13.45 11.85 15.44
CA GLY A 19 -12.96 10.79 16.32
C GLY A 19 -13.45 9.42 15.87
N GLY A 20 -12.55 8.43 15.87
CA GLY A 20 -12.93 7.05 15.60
C GLY A 20 -13.67 6.40 16.76
N THR A 21 -14.09 5.16 16.53
CA THR A 21 -14.83 4.32 17.48
C THR A 21 -13.94 3.24 18.07
N GLY A 22 -14.24 2.86 19.32
CA GLY A 22 -13.50 1.82 20.04
C GLY A 22 -12.09 2.22 20.46
N GLU A 23 -11.31 1.20 20.82
CA GLU A 23 -9.90 1.33 21.19
C GLU A 23 -8.99 1.40 19.95
N LEU A 24 -7.73 1.80 20.15
CA LEU A 24 -6.75 1.76 19.08
C LEU A 24 -6.56 0.31 18.60
N PRO A 25 -6.74 0.02 17.29
CA PRO A 25 -6.59 -1.34 16.77
C PRO A 25 -5.16 -1.87 16.96
N ASN A 26 -5.04 -3.19 17.07
CA ASN A 26 -3.73 -3.84 17.09
C ASN A 26 -3.21 -4.07 15.67
N PHE A 27 -2.35 -3.18 15.19
CA PHE A 27 -1.75 -3.25 13.85
C PHE A 27 -0.58 -4.25 13.82
N ILE A 28 -0.89 -5.54 13.66
CA ILE A 28 0.13 -6.58 13.51
C ILE A 28 0.62 -6.69 12.06
N THR A 29 1.87 -7.10 11.85
CA THR A 29 2.43 -7.39 10.53
C THR A 29 1.53 -8.36 9.75
N GLY A 30 1.25 -8.05 8.49
CA GLY A 30 0.34 -8.79 7.63
C GLY A 30 -1.14 -8.42 7.81
N SER A 31 -1.48 -7.45 8.65
CA SER A 31 -2.85 -6.91 8.75
C SER A 31 -3.16 -6.06 7.51
N ARG A 32 -4.38 -6.22 6.98
CA ARG A 32 -4.86 -5.40 5.87
C ARG A 32 -5.63 -4.21 6.41
N VAL A 33 -5.12 -3.01 6.14
CA VAL A 33 -5.77 -1.74 6.50
C VAL A 33 -6.55 -1.24 5.30
N ILE A 34 -7.84 -0.95 5.46
CA ILE A 34 -8.70 -0.40 4.41
C ILE A 34 -9.11 1.01 4.81
N PHE A 35 -8.89 1.97 3.93
CA PHE A 35 -9.10 3.38 4.22
C PHE A 35 -9.42 4.18 2.97
N HIS A 36 -10.10 5.31 3.15
CA HIS A 36 -10.11 6.38 2.16
C HIS A 36 -9.00 7.38 2.47
N PHE A 37 -8.45 7.99 1.43
CA PHE A 37 -7.54 9.11 1.56
C PHE A 37 -7.81 10.18 0.50
N ARG A 38 -7.37 11.39 0.81
CA ARG A 38 -7.25 12.53 -0.09
C ARG A 38 -5.93 13.23 0.17
N THR A 39 -5.12 13.42 -0.86
CA THR A 39 -3.84 14.13 -0.77
C THR A 39 -3.96 15.50 -1.42
N MET A 40 -3.46 16.53 -0.74
CA MET A 40 -3.53 17.92 -1.17
C MET A 40 -2.18 18.62 -1.01
N LYS A 41 -1.93 19.62 -1.86
CA LYS A 41 -0.85 20.61 -1.65
C LYS A 41 -1.18 21.50 -0.46
N CYS A 42 -0.16 22.21 0.05
CA CYS A 42 -0.30 23.19 1.14
C CYS A 42 -0.51 24.63 0.63
N ASP A 43 -0.95 24.80 -0.62
CA ASP A 43 -1.31 26.09 -1.19
C ASP A 43 -2.66 26.60 -0.62
N GLU A 44 -3.01 27.86 -0.91
CA GLU A 44 -4.25 28.47 -0.41
C GLU A 44 -5.49 27.65 -0.80
N GLU A 45 -5.46 27.04 -1.99
CA GLU A 45 -6.60 26.33 -2.55
C GLU A 45 -6.65 24.85 -2.16
N ARG A 46 -5.63 24.37 -1.42
CA ARG A 46 -5.45 22.96 -1.07
C ARG A 46 -5.63 22.06 -2.29
N THR A 47 -4.88 22.35 -3.35
CA THR A 47 -4.99 21.67 -4.65
C THR A 47 -4.92 20.16 -4.46
N VAL A 48 -5.99 19.46 -4.84
CA VAL A 48 -6.11 18.01 -4.69
C VAL A 48 -5.25 17.31 -5.73
N ILE A 49 -4.44 16.36 -5.28
CA ILE A 49 -3.57 15.53 -6.13
C ILE A 49 -4.20 14.17 -6.38
N ASP A 50 -4.70 13.53 -5.31
CA ASP A 50 -5.38 12.24 -5.40
C ASP A 50 -6.52 12.17 -4.41
N ASP A 51 -7.65 11.59 -4.82
CA ASP A 51 -8.81 11.34 -3.96
C ASP A 51 -9.40 9.95 -4.27
N SER A 52 -9.24 9.03 -3.32
CA SER A 52 -9.77 7.67 -3.43
C SER A 52 -11.30 7.63 -3.56
N ARG A 53 -12.02 8.62 -3.02
CA ARG A 53 -13.49 8.70 -3.14
C ARG A 53 -13.91 9.12 -4.55
N GLN A 54 -13.11 9.95 -5.23
CA GLN A 54 -13.34 10.33 -6.63
C GLN A 54 -13.14 9.14 -7.57
N VAL A 55 -12.17 8.27 -7.27
CA VAL A 55 -11.92 7.02 -8.02
C VAL A 55 -12.98 5.95 -7.69
N GLY A 56 -13.68 6.07 -6.56
CA GLY A 56 -14.83 5.24 -6.19
C GLY A 56 -14.48 3.95 -5.45
N GLN A 57 -13.20 3.71 -5.11
CA GLN A 57 -12.78 2.54 -4.36
C GLN A 57 -11.83 2.92 -3.21
N PRO A 58 -12.01 2.34 -2.00
CA PRO A 58 -11.08 2.55 -0.90
C PRO A 58 -9.73 1.88 -1.19
N MET A 59 -8.68 2.47 -0.64
CA MET A 59 -7.34 1.92 -0.71
C MET A 59 -7.14 0.84 0.35
N HIS A 60 -6.22 -0.08 0.10
CA HIS A 60 -5.74 -0.97 1.15
C HIS A 60 -4.23 -1.14 1.13
N ILE A 61 -3.63 -1.26 2.31
CA ILE A 61 -2.22 -1.62 2.49
C ILE A 61 -2.10 -2.80 3.44
N ILE A 62 -0.93 -3.44 3.43
CA ILE A 62 -0.60 -4.54 4.34
C ILE A 62 0.56 -4.09 5.22
N ILE A 63 0.34 -4.11 6.54
CA ILE A 63 1.30 -3.62 7.53
C ILE A 63 2.56 -4.50 7.54
N GLY A 64 3.74 -3.86 7.56
CA GLY A 64 5.04 -4.53 7.65
C GLY A 64 5.47 -5.23 6.36
N ASN A 65 4.84 -4.90 5.22
CA ASN A 65 5.37 -5.30 3.93
C ASN A 65 6.49 -4.32 3.53
N MET A 66 7.69 -4.85 3.28
CA MET A 66 8.95 -4.12 3.09
C MET A 66 8.98 -3.16 1.89
N PHE A 67 7.88 -3.00 1.14
CA PHE A 67 7.87 -2.32 -0.14
C PHE A 67 7.18 -0.95 -0.21
N LYS A 68 6.44 -0.47 0.80
CA LYS A 68 5.73 0.82 0.64
C LYS A 68 5.61 1.64 1.94
N LEU A 69 6.28 2.79 1.91
CA LEU A 69 6.06 4.01 2.70
C LEU A 69 5.91 3.86 4.21
N GLU A 70 7.06 3.93 4.88
CA GLU A 70 7.15 4.00 6.35
C GLU A 70 6.23 5.08 6.94
N VAL A 71 6.11 6.24 6.30
CA VAL A 71 5.27 7.33 6.83
C VAL A 71 3.77 6.99 6.81
N TRP A 72 3.25 6.32 5.78
CA TRP A 72 1.81 5.99 5.71
C TRP A 72 1.42 4.95 6.77
N GLU A 73 2.29 3.98 7.05
CA GLU A 73 2.09 3.05 8.16
C GLU A 73 2.04 3.81 9.49
N ILE A 74 2.96 4.77 9.71
CA ILE A 74 2.94 5.63 10.91
C ILE A 74 1.61 6.41 11.02
N LEU A 75 1.12 6.99 9.92
CA LEU A 75 -0.15 7.72 9.93
C LEU A 75 -1.32 6.79 10.30
N LEU A 76 -1.44 5.65 9.62
CA LEU A 76 -2.55 4.71 9.76
C LEU A 76 -2.57 4.02 11.12
N THR A 77 -1.40 3.62 11.64
CA THR A 77 -1.29 2.94 12.94
C THR A 77 -1.63 3.84 14.13
N SER A 78 -1.72 5.15 13.91
CA SER A 78 -2.17 6.11 14.93
C SER A 78 -3.69 6.30 14.99
N MET A 79 -4.44 5.71 14.04
CA MET A 79 -5.87 5.97 13.85
C MET A 79 -6.75 4.88 14.45
N ARG A 80 -7.90 5.28 15.00
CA ARG A 80 -9.00 4.38 15.36
C ARG A 80 -9.90 4.09 14.16
N VAL A 81 -10.64 2.99 14.21
CA VAL A 81 -11.60 2.65 13.15
C VAL A 81 -12.67 3.73 13.06
N HIS A 82 -13.00 4.16 11.85
CA HIS A 82 -13.87 5.31 11.51
C HIS A 82 -13.32 6.69 11.89
N GLU A 83 -12.07 6.79 12.33
CA GLU A 83 -11.41 8.08 12.52
C GLU A 83 -11.17 8.76 11.17
N VAL A 84 -11.40 10.08 11.13
CA VAL A 84 -10.96 10.95 10.05
C VAL A 84 -9.90 11.90 10.61
N ALA A 85 -8.69 11.86 10.06
CA ALA A 85 -7.59 12.70 10.50
C ALA A 85 -6.89 13.37 9.32
N GLU A 86 -6.50 14.62 9.53
CA GLU A 86 -5.62 15.39 8.65
C GLU A 86 -4.19 15.27 9.16
N PHE A 87 -3.27 14.91 8.26
CA PHE A 87 -1.86 14.80 8.53
C PHE A 87 -1.11 15.76 7.61
N TRP A 88 -0.52 16.79 8.18
CA TRP A 88 0.48 17.58 7.49
C TRP A 88 1.83 16.86 7.59
N CYS A 89 2.48 16.65 6.46
CA CYS A 89 3.78 15.99 6.36
C CYS A 89 4.77 16.90 5.63
N ASP A 90 5.90 17.14 6.26
CA ASP A 90 7.01 17.91 5.70
C ASP A 90 7.63 17.20 4.49
N THR A 91 8.38 17.95 3.68
CA THR A 91 9.02 17.53 2.43
C THR A 91 9.91 16.29 2.61
N ILE A 92 10.48 16.09 3.80
CA ILE A 92 11.30 14.91 4.13
C ILE A 92 10.53 13.59 3.99
N HIS A 93 9.19 13.64 4.11
CA HIS A 93 8.31 12.47 4.03
C HIS A 93 7.60 12.33 2.68
N THR A 94 7.53 13.40 1.89
CA THR A 94 6.66 13.47 0.70
C THR A 94 7.42 13.31 -0.62
N GLY A 95 8.76 13.32 -0.63
CA GLY A 95 9.56 13.21 -1.86
C GLY A 95 9.33 11.92 -2.66
N VAL A 96 8.83 10.86 -2.02
CA VAL A 96 8.47 9.57 -2.63
C VAL A 96 7.00 9.49 -3.05
N TYR A 97 6.18 10.48 -2.69
CA TYR A 97 4.75 10.49 -2.98
C TYR A 97 4.41 10.46 -4.48
N PRO A 98 5.11 11.18 -5.39
CA PRO A 98 4.80 11.11 -6.82
C PRO A 98 4.90 9.67 -7.37
N ILE A 99 5.92 8.92 -6.96
CA ILE A 99 6.13 7.52 -7.37
C ILE A 99 5.04 6.61 -6.80
N LEU A 100 4.63 6.85 -5.55
CA LEU A 100 3.49 6.14 -4.96
C LEU A 100 2.21 6.44 -5.72
N SER A 101 1.86 7.71 -5.88
CA SER A 101 0.62 8.15 -6.53
C SER A 101 0.51 7.54 -7.93
N ARG A 102 1.61 7.54 -8.69
CA ARG A 102 1.69 6.84 -9.98
C ARG A 102 1.28 5.36 -9.87
N SER A 103 1.83 4.64 -8.88
CA SER A 103 1.49 3.24 -8.64
C SER A 103 0.01 3.07 -8.24
N LEU A 104 -0.53 3.96 -7.40
CA LEU A 104 -1.94 3.94 -6.99
C LEU A 104 -2.88 4.18 -8.18
N ARG A 105 -2.54 5.13 -9.06
CA ARG A 105 -3.30 5.42 -10.29
C ARG A 105 -3.28 4.23 -11.26
N GLN A 106 -2.16 3.50 -11.36
CA GLN A 106 -2.09 2.27 -12.15
C GLN A 106 -2.97 1.15 -11.57
N MET A 107 -2.91 0.95 -10.24
CA MET A 107 -3.78 0.00 -9.54
C MET A 107 -5.26 0.32 -9.72
N ALA A 108 -5.64 1.60 -9.67
CA ALA A 108 -7.01 2.05 -9.93
C ALA A 108 -7.50 1.74 -11.34
N GLN A 109 -6.59 1.64 -12.33
CA GLN A 109 -6.90 1.21 -13.70
C GLN A 109 -6.94 -0.32 -13.86
N GLY A 110 -6.79 -1.09 -12.77
CA GLY A 110 -6.73 -2.55 -12.80
C GLY A 110 -5.41 -3.11 -13.34
N LYS A 111 -4.37 -2.28 -13.45
CA LYS A 111 -3.02 -2.72 -13.85
C LYS A 111 -2.23 -3.07 -12.60
N ASP A 112 -1.75 -4.30 -12.52
CA ASP A 112 -0.85 -4.70 -11.44
C ASP A 112 0.53 -4.03 -11.65
N PRO A 113 1.00 -3.17 -10.73
CA PRO A 113 2.31 -2.51 -10.86
C PRO A 113 3.49 -3.49 -10.87
N THR A 114 3.29 -4.72 -10.39
CA THR A 114 4.29 -5.80 -10.42
C THR A 114 4.29 -6.58 -11.71
N GLU A 115 3.29 -6.38 -12.58
CA GLU A 115 3.26 -6.96 -13.91
C GLU A 115 4.43 -6.42 -14.73
N TRP A 116 5.30 -7.31 -15.21
CA TRP A 116 6.59 -6.98 -15.84
C TRP A 116 6.46 -5.90 -16.92
N HIS A 117 5.41 -5.93 -17.74
CA HIS A 117 5.16 -4.94 -18.79
C HIS A 117 4.91 -3.53 -18.25
N VAL A 118 4.23 -3.39 -17.10
CA VAL A 118 3.93 -2.11 -16.46
C VAL A 118 5.17 -1.54 -15.77
N HIS A 119 5.98 -2.40 -15.15
CA HIS A 119 7.23 -2.02 -14.49
C HIS A 119 8.33 -1.64 -15.50
N THR A 120 8.54 -2.42 -16.56
CA THR A 120 9.55 -2.15 -17.59
C THR A 120 9.20 -0.91 -18.42
N CYS A 121 7.95 -0.76 -18.85
CA CYS A 121 7.50 0.47 -19.53
C CYS A 121 7.63 1.68 -18.59
N GLY A 122 7.39 1.44 -17.30
CA GLY A 122 7.47 2.46 -16.28
C GLY A 122 8.85 3.02 -15.98
N LEU A 123 9.87 2.15 -15.97
CA LEU A 123 11.26 2.57 -15.87
C LEU A 123 11.75 3.16 -17.20
N ALA A 124 11.36 2.58 -18.34
CA ALA A 124 11.74 3.10 -19.65
C ALA A 124 11.28 4.55 -19.85
N ASN A 125 10.03 4.88 -19.52
CA ASN A 125 9.54 6.26 -19.62
C ASN A 125 10.23 7.21 -18.64
N MET A 126 10.52 6.75 -17.42
CA MET A 126 11.24 7.56 -16.43
C MET A 126 12.69 7.85 -16.87
N PHE A 127 13.37 6.88 -17.49
CA PHE A 127 14.72 7.03 -18.01
C PHE A 127 14.79 7.81 -19.33
N ALA A 128 13.83 7.61 -20.23
CA ALA A 128 13.83 8.24 -21.56
C ALA A 128 13.28 9.67 -21.54
N TYR A 129 12.29 9.95 -20.70
CA TYR A 129 11.51 11.18 -20.74
C TYR A 129 11.44 11.91 -19.40
N HIS A 130 12.10 11.40 -18.35
CA HIS A 130 12.07 12.00 -17.00
C HIS A 130 10.65 12.30 -16.49
N THR A 131 9.71 11.38 -16.79
CA THR A 131 8.29 11.54 -16.50
C THR A 131 7.71 10.31 -15.80
N LEU A 132 6.75 10.55 -14.91
CA LEU A 132 5.88 9.58 -14.28
C LEU A 132 4.63 9.29 -15.11
N GLY A 133 4.42 10.03 -16.21
CA GLY A 133 3.26 9.94 -17.09
C GLY A 133 2.06 10.76 -16.63
N TYR A 134 2.24 11.60 -15.61
CA TYR A 134 1.21 12.50 -15.07
C TYR A 134 1.86 13.86 -14.76
N GLU A 135 1.36 14.92 -15.39
CA GLU A 135 1.95 16.27 -15.32
C GLU A 135 2.02 16.81 -13.89
N ASP A 136 0.95 16.64 -13.13
CA ASP A 136 0.85 17.03 -11.72
C ASP A 136 1.88 16.32 -10.82
N LEU A 137 2.16 15.04 -11.09
CA LEU A 137 3.18 14.28 -10.37
C LEU A 137 4.60 14.66 -10.81
N ASP A 138 4.80 14.99 -12.08
CA ASP A 138 6.08 15.46 -12.59
C ASP A 138 6.46 16.84 -12.02
N GLU A 139 5.49 17.74 -11.91
CA GLU A 139 5.66 19.02 -11.20
C GLU A 139 6.03 18.79 -9.75
N LEU A 140 5.28 17.93 -9.04
CA LEU A 140 5.54 17.61 -7.64
C LEU A 140 6.92 16.95 -7.43
N GLN A 141 7.39 16.16 -8.40
CA GLN A 141 8.71 15.55 -8.36
C GLN A 141 9.85 16.57 -8.56
N LYS A 142 9.63 17.59 -9.41
CA LYS A 142 10.58 18.68 -9.65
C LYS A 142 10.65 19.67 -8.50
N GLU A 143 9.52 19.91 -7.85
CA GLU A 143 9.39 20.82 -6.71
C GLU A 143 8.85 20.08 -5.47
N PRO A 144 9.74 19.37 -4.74
CA PRO A 144 9.39 18.70 -3.50
C PRO A 144 8.83 19.70 -2.48
N GLN A 145 7.66 19.39 -1.92
CA GLN A 145 6.95 20.27 -1.01
C GLN A 145 6.17 19.47 0.06
N PRO A 146 5.79 20.11 1.18
CA PRO A 146 4.92 19.48 2.17
C PRO A 146 3.55 19.17 1.59
N LEU A 147 2.93 18.08 2.06
CA LEU A 147 1.61 17.63 1.63
C LEU A 147 0.69 17.44 2.83
N ILE A 148 -0.60 17.52 2.56
CA ILE A 148 -1.66 17.22 3.52
C ILE A 148 -2.35 15.93 3.09
N PHE A 149 -2.37 14.94 3.97
CA PHE A 149 -3.12 13.70 3.81
C PHE A 149 -4.34 13.73 4.73
N VAL A 150 -5.55 13.75 4.15
CA VAL A 150 -6.77 13.50 4.92
C VAL A 150 -7.12 12.03 4.74
N ILE A 151 -7.08 11.28 5.83
CA ILE A 151 -7.31 9.84 5.83
C ILE A 151 -8.55 9.54 6.66
N GLU A 152 -9.35 8.59 6.18
CA GLU A 152 -10.46 7.99 6.90
C GLU A 152 -10.23 6.49 6.99
N LEU A 153 -9.98 6.02 8.20
CA LEU A 153 -9.75 4.60 8.45
C LEU A 153 -11.09 3.86 8.46
N LEU A 154 -11.31 2.95 7.52
CA LEU A 154 -12.60 2.25 7.40
C LEU A 154 -12.61 0.96 8.20
N GLN A 155 -11.57 0.14 8.01
CA GLN A 155 -11.52 -1.19 8.59
C GLN A 155 -10.09 -1.69 8.71
N LEU A 156 -9.85 -2.53 9.72
CA LEU A 156 -8.65 -3.33 9.86
C LEU A 156 -9.06 -4.80 9.81
N TRP A 157 -8.42 -5.59 8.93
CA TRP A 157 -8.52 -7.04 8.94
C TRP A 157 -7.24 -7.62 9.50
N GLY A 158 -7.33 -8.21 10.70
CA GLY A 158 -6.23 -8.94 11.32
C GLY A 158 -6.06 -10.33 10.73
N GLN A 159 -4.95 -11.00 11.06
CA GLN A 159 -4.65 -12.36 10.62
C GLN A 159 -5.68 -13.42 11.09
N VAL A 160 -6.44 -13.12 12.15
CA VAL A 160 -7.43 -14.03 12.76
C VAL A 160 -8.85 -13.77 12.22
N ASP A 161 -9.14 -12.55 11.75
CA ASP A 161 -10.47 -12.13 11.28
C ASP A 161 -10.62 -12.18 9.76
N ALA A 162 -9.56 -12.54 9.04
CA ALA A 162 -9.61 -12.70 7.60
C ALA A 162 -10.58 -13.84 7.24
N PRO A 163 -11.62 -13.60 6.42
CA PRO A 163 -12.49 -14.66 5.94
C PRO A 163 -11.63 -15.77 5.30
N SER A 164 -12.10 -17.02 5.35
CA SER A 164 -11.44 -18.17 4.70
C SER A 164 -11.05 -17.93 3.23
N ASP A 165 -11.66 -16.93 2.57
CA ASP A 165 -11.38 -16.53 1.19
C ASP A 165 -10.21 -15.53 1.05
N TYR A 166 -9.63 -15.05 2.14
CA TYR A 166 -8.39 -14.26 2.12
C TYR A 166 -7.19 -15.20 1.92
N GLN A 167 -7.02 -15.67 0.69
CA GLN A 167 -5.73 -16.16 0.24
C GLN A 167 -4.78 -14.97 0.17
N ARG A 168 -3.89 -14.85 1.17
CA ARG A 168 -2.74 -13.94 1.09
C ARG A 168 -1.99 -14.28 -0.20
N GLU A 169 -1.95 -13.34 -1.13
CA GLU A 169 -1.14 -13.47 -2.33
C GLU A 169 0.32 -13.71 -1.92
N THR A 170 0.99 -14.63 -2.61
CA THR A 170 2.26 -15.25 -2.18
C THR A 170 3.42 -14.24 -2.00
N TRP A 171 3.28 -13.04 -2.56
CA TRP A 171 4.21 -11.92 -2.39
C TRP A 171 4.11 -11.21 -1.04
N ASN A 172 2.99 -11.35 -0.31
CA ASN A 172 2.76 -10.75 1.02
C ASN A 172 3.30 -11.57 2.19
N LEU A 173 3.92 -12.71 1.92
CA LEU A 173 4.46 -13.57 2.98
C LEU A 173 5.86 -13.08 3.39
N SER A 174 6.13 -13.04 4.70
CA SER A 174 7.49 -12.84 5.22
C SER A 174 8.42 -13.98 4.78
N ASN A 175 9.73 -13.80 4.87
CA ASN A 175 10.69 -14.86 4.47
C ASN A 175 10.47 -16.18 5.24
N HIS A 176 10.16 -16.09 6.53
CA HIS A 176 9.85 -17.27 7.32
C HIS A 176 8.51 -17.93 6.92
N GLU A 177 7.50 -17.15 6.55
CA GLU A 177 6.22 -17.68 6.06
C GLU A 177 6.32 -18.25 4.63
N LYS A 178 7.10 -17.63 3.74
CA LYS A 178 7.43 -18.16 2.41
C LYS A 178 8.05 -19.55 2.52
N MET A 179 8.98 -19.74 3.46
CA MET A 179 9.57 -21.06 3.73
C MET A 179 8.53 -22.12 4.14
N LYS A 180 7.48 -21.72 4.87
CA LYS A 180 6.37 -22.62 5.25
C LYS A 180 5.35 -22.83 4.12
N ALA A 181 5.15 -21.85 3.26
CA ALA A 181 4.18 -21.91 2.17
C ALA A 181 4.68 -22.74 0.98
N VAL A 182 5.99 -22.76 0.71
CA VAL A 182 6.57 -23.49 -0.44
C VAL A 182 6.20 -24.99 -0.46
N PRO A 183 6.33 -25.75 0.65
CA PRO A 183 5.91 -27.16 0.67
C PRO A 183 4.41 -27.36 0.43
N VAL A 184 3.57 -26.42 0.90
CA VAL A 184 2.11 -26.48 0.75
C VAL A 184 1.72 -26.24 -0.71
N LEU A 185 2.23 -25.18 -1.33
CA LEU A 185 1.99 -24.85 -2.75
C LEU A 185 2.46 -25.96 -3.68
N HIS A 186 3.63 -26.54 -3.40
CA HIS A 186 4.13 -27.69 -4.14
C HIS A 186 3.23 -28.93 -3.96
N GLY A 187 2.77 -29.20 -2.75
CA GLY A 187 1.82 -30.27 -2.47
C GLY A 187 0.48 -30.10 -3.20
N GLU A 188 -0.02 -28.87 -3.26
CA GLU A 188 -1.25 -28.54 -3.97
C GLU A 188 -1.09 -28.63 -5.49
N GLY A 189 0.04 -28.16 -6.05
CA GLY A 189 0.41 -28.38 -7.44
C GLY A 189 0.45 -29.87 -7.79
N ASN A 190 1.05 -30.70 -6.93
CA ASN A 190 1.09 -32.16 -7.12
C ASN A 190 -0.31 -32.80 -7.11
N ARG A 191 -1.21 -32.29 -6.25
CA ARG A 191 -2.60 -32.75 -6.21
C ARG A 191 -3.32 -32.40 -7.51
N LEU A 192 -3.21 -31.15 -7.97
CA LEU A 192 -3.85 -30.68 -9.21
C LEU A 192 -3.29 -31.39 -10.45
N PHE A 193 -1.98 -31.66 -10.48
CA PHE A 193 -1.34 -32.43 -11.53
C PHE A 193 -1.90 -33.86 -11.61
N LYS A 194 -2.07 -34.54 -10.47
CA LYS A 194 -2.69 -35.87 -10.41
C LYS A 194 -4.16 -35.87 -10.84
N LEU A 195 -4.84 -34.74 -10.70
CA LEU A 195 -6.23 -34.54 -11.15
C LEU A 195 -6.33 -34.13 -12.63
N GLY A 196 -5.20 -34.04 -13.36
CA GLY A 196 -5.17 -33.64 -14.77
C GLY A 196 -5.38 -32.13 -15.01
N ARG A 197 -5.40 -31.32 -13.94
CA ARG A 197 -5.60 -29.86 -14.00
C ARG A 197 -4.24 -29.17 -14.17
N TYR A 198 -3.64 -29.32 -15.35
CA TYR A 198 -2.25 -28.96 -15.59
C TYR A 198 -1.98 -27.44 -15.51
N GLU A 199 -2.88 -26.60 -16.02
CA GLU A 199 -2.73 -25.14 -15.95
C GLU A 199 -2.72 -24.63 -14.51
N GLU A 200 -3.64 -25.13 -13.68
CA GLU A 200 -3.71 -24.74 -12.27
C GLU A 200 -2.54 -25.31 -11.45
N ALA A 201 -2.11 -26.54 -11.76
CA ALA A 201 -0.89 -27.10 -11.18
C ALA A 201 0.33 -26.23 -11.52
N SER A 202 0.45 -25.82 -12.77
CA SER A 202 1.52 -24.93 -13.25
C SER A 202 1.53 -23.60 -12.49
N SER A 203 0.37 -22.97 -12.31
CA SER A 203 0.23 -21.75 -11.51
C SER A 203 0.73 -21.94 -10.07
N LYS A 204 0.35 -23.04 -9.41
CA LYS A 204 0.79 -23.33 -8.03
C LYS A 204 2.28 -23.60 -7.91
N TYR A 205 2.89 -24.26 -8.91
CA TYR A 205 4.35 -24.42 -8.95
C TYR A 205 5.07 -23.09 -9.20
N GLN A 206 4.53 -22.24 -10.06
CA GLN A 206 5.08 -20.91 -10.33
C GLN A 206 5.05 -20.03 -9.08
N GLU A 207 3.94 -20.03 -8.32
CA GLU A 207 3.84 -19.34 -7.02
C GLU A 207 4.93 -19.83 -6.04
N ALA A 208 5.15 -21.15 -5.94
CA ALA A 208 6.19 -21.72 -5.08
C ALA A 208 7.60 -21.30 -5.50
N ILE A 209 7.89 -21.26 -6.81
CA ILE A 209 9.18 -20.82 -7.35
C ILE A 209 9.43 -19.33 -7.05
N ILE A 210 8.40 -18.48 -7.17
CA ILE A 210 8.50 -17.06 -6.83
C ILE A 210 8.83 -16.89 -5.33
N CYS A 211 8.19 -17.65 -4.44
CA CYS A 211 8.53 -17.64 -3.02
C CYS A 211 10.00 -18.01 -2.78
N LEU A 212 10.50 -19.07 -3.43
CA LEU A 212 11.90 -19.50 -3.30
C LEU A 212 12.89 -18.46 -3.83
N ARG A 213 12.59 -17.83 -4.97
CA ARG A 213 13.45 -16.79 -5.55
C ARG A 213 13.56 -15.58 -4.62
N ASN A 214 12.44 -15.18 -4.03
CA ASN A 214 12.39 -14.05 -3.09
C ASN A 214 13.09 -14.33 -1.75
N LEU A 215 13.51 -15.56 -1.48
CA LEU A 215 14.28 -15.95 -0.28
C LEU A 215 15.79 -15.93 -0.51
N GLN A 216 16.25 -15.89 -1.77
CA GLN A 216 17.67 -15.95 -2.15
C GLN A 216 18.31 -14.57 -2.35
N THR A 217 17.51 -13.51 -2.32
CA THR A 217 17.91 -12.09 -2.30
C THR A 217 17.78 -11.52 -0.90
#